data_AF-A0A5M4AE58-F1
#
_entry.id   AF-A0A5M4AE58-F1
#
_cell.length_a   1.000
_cell.length_b   1.000
_cell.length_c   1.000
_cell.angle_alpha   90.00
_cell.angle_beta   90.00
_cell.angle_gamma   90.00
#
_symmetry.space_group_name_H-M   'P 1'
#
loop_
_entity.id
_entity.type
_entity.pdbx_description
1 polymer ?
#
loop_
_entity_poly.entity_id
_entity_poly.type
_entity_poly.pdbx_seq_one_letter_code
_entity_poly.pdbx_strand_id
1 'polypeptide(L)'
;MNYLSALIICKVSGTPIKISELRHIQKNGKELDPFLRAIVELNKGGVRYDRKKLSEYYLNGGNVENISHGLVIARKVGQFLSLSEAIDTDKKGIDFIKYFENKLKTGHNNL
;
A
#
# COMPACT_ATOMS: atom_id res chain seq x y z
N MET A 1 -17.78 -1.90 2.41
CA MET A 1 -17.62 -0.70 3.27
C MET A 1 -18.31 0.50 2.64
N ASN A 2 -18.96 1.37 3.44
CA ASN A 2 -19.60 2.61 2.96
C ASN A 2 -18.70 3.85 3.15
N TYR A 3 -19.09 5.00 2.61
CA TYR A 3 -18.30 6.24 2.69
C TYR A 3 -18.10 6.76 4.11
N LEU A 4 -19.11 6.62 4.99
CA LEU A 4 -19.01 7.13 6.36
C LEU A 4 -17.94 6.36 7.14
N SER A 5 -17.96 5.02 7.05
CA SER A 5 -16.93 4.17 7.64
C SER A 5 -15.54 4.51 7.11
N ALA A 6 -15.42 4.73 5.79
CA ALA A 6 -14.16 5.13 5.17
C ALA A 6 -13.61 6.45 5.74
N LEU A 7 -14.48 7.47 5.86
CA LEU A 7 -14.10 8.78 6.40
C LEU A 7 -13.68 8.69 7.88
N ILE A 8 -14.37 7.88 8.68
CA ILE A 8 -14.02 7.65 10.09
C ILE A 8 -12.63 7.01 10.20
N ILE A 9 -12.37 5.94 9.43
CA ILE A 9 -11.05 5.27 9.41
C ILE A 9 -9.95 6.27 9.04
N CYS A 10 -10.16 7.05 7.99
CA CYS A 10 -9.21 8.07 7.54
C CYS A 10 -8.97 9.15 8.61
N LYS A 11 -10.03 9.63 9.27
CA LYS A 11 -9.92 10.63 10.34
C LYS A 11 -9.14 10.10 11.55
N VAL A 12 -9.47 8.90 12.02
CA VAL A 12 -8.82 8.27 13.20
C VAL A 12 -7.38 7.88 12.91
N SER A 13 -7.07 7.47 11.69
CA SER A 13 -5.71 7.11 11.27
C SER A 13 -4.83 8.29 10.88
N GLY A 14 -5.36 9.52 10.86
CA GLY A 14 -4.65 10.70 10.34
C GLY A 14 -4.33 10.60 8.84
N THR A 15 -5.05 9.76 8.10
CA THR A 15 -4.85 9.59 6.66
C THR A 15 -5.78 10.52 5.88
N PRO A 16 -5.25 11.56 5.20
CA PRO A 16 -6.10 12.44 4.41
C PRO A 16 -6.71 11.68 3.23
N ILE A 17 -8.01 11.89 3.00
CA ILE A 17 -8.72 11.36 1.84
C ILE A 17 -9.77 12.35 1.34
N LYS A 18 -9.96 12.39 0.01
CA LYS A 18 -11.01 13.18 -0.62
C LYS A 18 -12.22 12.29 -0.89
N ILE A 19 -13.44 12.81 -0.67
CA ILE A 19 -14.68 12.10 -1.02
C ILE A 19 -14.71 11.77 -2.52
N SER A 20 -14.16 12.64 -3.37
CA SER A 20 -14.06 12.38 -4.82
C SER A 20 -13.23 11.14 -5.15
N GLU A 21 -12.19 10.86 -4.37
CA GLU A 21 -11.35 9.66 -4.55
C GLU A 21 -12.13 8.40 -4.18
N LEU A 22 -12.83 8.40 -3.03
CA LEU A 22 -13.70 7.29 -2.63
C LEU A 22 -14.77 6.99 -3.69
N ARG A 23 -15.42 8.04 -4.21
CA ARG A 23 -16.41 7.91 -5.28
C ARG A 23 -15.78 7.34 -6.55
N HIS A 24 -14.57 7.76 -6.89
CA HIS A 24 -13.88 7.27 -8.07
C HIS A 24 -13.55 5.77 -7.96
N ILE A 25 -13.05 5.31 -6.81
CA ILE A 25 -12.80 3.88 -6.57
C ILE A 25 -14.09 3.05 -6.73
N GLN A 26 -15.17 3.43 -6.05
CA GLN A 26 -16.43 2.68 -6.11
C GLN A 26 -17.09 2.71 -7.49
N LYS A 27 -17.06 3.85 -8.20
CA LYS A 27 -17.62 3.97 -9.56
C LYS A 27 -16.93 3.06 -10.58
N ASN A 28 -15.66 2.71 -10.35
CA ASN A 28 -14.92 1.75 -11.17
C ASN A 28 -15.08 0.31 -10.68
N GLY A 29 -16.07 0.02 -9.81
CA GLY A 29 -16.36 -1.33 -9.32
C GLY A 29 -15.30 -1.90 -8.38
N LYS A 30 -14.42 -1.07 -7.82
CA LYS A 30 -13.40 -1.50 -6.86
C LYS A 30 -13.87 -1.34 -5.42
N GLU A 31 -13.36 -2.20 -4.56
CA GLU A 31 -13.65 -2.14 -3.13
C GLU A 31 -12.88 -1.01 -2.44
N LEU A 32 -13.50 -0.38 -1.45
CA LEU A 32 -12.80 0.65 -0.67
C LEU A 32 -11.83 0.04 0.35
N ASP A 33 -12.11 -1.16 0.87
CA ASP A 33 -11.37 -1.71 2.03
C ASP A 33 -9.89 -1.95 1.74
N PRO A 34 -9.51 -2.66 0.65
CA PRO A 34 -8.10 -2.91 0.34
C PRO A 34 -7.34 -1.60 0.09
N PHE A 35 -7.99 -0.66 -0.60
CA PHE A 35 -7.41 0.64 -0.88
C PHE A 35 -7.16 1.47 0.39
N LEU A 36 -8.15 1.53 1.29
CA LEU A 36 -8.01 2.27 2.55
C LEU A 36 -6.95 1.64 3.46
N ARG A 37 -6.92 0.31 3.56
CA ARG A 37 -5.88 -0.39 4.35
C ARG A 37 -4.50 -0.03 3.83
N ALA A 38 -4.28 -0.11 2.52
CA ALA A 38 -3.00 0.19 1.91
C ALA A 38 -2.51 1.62 2.20
N ILE A 39 -3.36 2.63 2.01
CA ILE A 39 -2.96 4.04 2.25
C ILE A 39 -2.72 4.33 3.73
N VAL A 40 -3.51 3.73 4.62
CA VAL A 40 -3.37 3.88 6.08
C VAL A 40 -2.06 3.27 6.51
N GLU A 41 -1.74 2.09 6.00
CA GLU A 41 -0.51 1.38 6.32
C GLU A 41 0.72 2.16 5.86
N LEU A 42 0.74 2.63 4.60
CA LEU A 42 1.84 3.43 4.06
C LEU A 42 2.07 4.70 4.89
N ASN A 43 0.99 5.41 5.25
CA ASN A 43 1.08 6.63 6.05
C ASN A 43 1.60 6.35 7.46
N LYS A 44 1.06 5.33 8.15
CA LYS A 44 1.53 4.91 9.48
C LYS A 44 2.96 4.40 9.46
N GLY A 45 3.38 3.74 8.38
CA GLY A 45 4.76 3.31 8.15
C GLY A 45 5.71 4.44 7.78
N GLY A 46 5.23 5.67 7.59
CA GLY A 46 6.05 6.80 7.16
C GLY A 46 6.65 6.62 5.77
N VAL A 47 6.01 5.83 4.91
CA VAL A 47 6.42 5.63 3.52
C VAL A 47 5.95 6.83 2.70
N ARG A 48 6.86 7.45 1.95
CA ARG A 48 6.51 8.48 0.95
C ARG A 48 6.13 7.80 -0.36
N TYR A 49 4.98 8.13 -0.92
CA TYR A 49 4.48 7.54 -2.16
C TYR A 49 3.64 8.54 -2.96
N ASP A 50 3.50 8.29 -4.25
CA ASP A 50 2.56 9.01 -5.11
C ASP A 50 1.17 8.40 -4.98
N ARG A 51 0.26 9.14 -4.32
CA ARG A 51 -1.12 8.72 -4.10
C ARG A 51 -1.88 8.49 -5.40
N LYS A 52 -1.68 9.34 -6.42
CA LYS A 52 -2.40 9.21 -7.69
C LYS A 52 -1.98 7.93 -8.40
N LYS A 53 -0.67 7.65 -8.44
CA LYS A 53 -0.13 6.43 -9.03
C LYS A 53 -0.61 5.16 -8.33
N LEU A 54 -0.71 5.17 -7.00
CA LEU A 54 -1.25 4.04 -6.23
C LEU A 54 -2.72 3.80 -6.58
N SER A 55 -3.53 4.85 -6.66
CA SER A 55 -4.94 4.77 -7.04
C SER A 55 -5.12 4.24 -8.47
N GLU A 56 -4.34 4.75 -9.43
CA GLU A 56 -4.35 4.26 -10.81
C GLU A 56 -3.98 2.77 -10.89
N TYR A 57 -2.93 2.35 -10.17
CA TYR A 57 -2.53 0.96 -10.11
C TYR A 57 -3.64 0.05 -9.54
N TYR A 58 -4.32 0.47 -8.46
CA TYR A 58 -5.45 -0.27 -7.90
C TYR A 58 -6.64 -0.39 -8.87
N LEU A 59 -6.99 0.72 -9.53
CA LEU A 59 -8.08 0.77 -10.50
C LEU A 59 -7.82 -0.18 -11.68
N ASN A 60 -6.56 -0.32 -12.08
CA ASN A 60 -6.12 -1.26 -13.12
C ASN A 60 -6.01 -2.72 -12.63
N GLY A 61 -6.45 -3.03 -11.41
CA GLY A 61 -6.45 -4.40 -10.86
C GLY A 61 -5.19 -4.80 -10.10
N GLY A 62 -4.29 -3.85 -9.82
CA GLY A 62 -3.11 -4.08 -9.00
C GLY A 62 -3.42 -4.43 -7.55
N ASN A 63 -2.53 -5.19 -6.91
CA ASN A 63 -2.64 -5.59 -5.52
C ASN A 63 -1.99 -4.54 -4.59
N VAL A 64 -2.75 -3.52 -4.20
CA VAL A 64 -2.24 -2.45 -3.33
C VAL A 64 -1.84 -2.91 -1.93
N GLU A 65 -2.39 -4.01 -1.42
CA GLU A 65 -2.02 -4.54 -0.10
C GLU A 65 -0.64 -5.21 -0.14
N ASN A 66 -0.33 -5.96 -1.21
CA ASN A 66 1.01 -6.51 -1.43
C ASN A 66 2.06 -5.38 -1.49
N ILE A 67 1.74 -4.31 -2.22
CA ILE A 67 2.60 -3.13 -2.34
C ILE A 67 2.77 -2.40 -1.01
N SER A 68 1.68 -2.14 -0.27
CA SER A 68 1.76 -1.39 0.99
C SER A 68 2.55 -2.14 2.04
N HIS A 69 2.27 -3.44 2.22
CA HIS A 69 3.01 -4.30 3.13
C HIS A 69 4.49 -4.36 2.74
N GLY A 70 4.79 -4.59 1.46
CA GLY A 70 6.15 -4.66 0.94
C GLY A 70 6.97 -3.39 1.22
N LEU A 71 6.41 -2.23 0.91
CA LEU A 71 7.08 -0.94 1.13
C LEU A 71 7.30 -0.63 2.61
N VAL A 72 6.35 -0.97 3.47
CA VAL A 72 6.48 -0.78 4.92
C VAL A 72 7.55 -1.70 5.50
N ILE A 73 7.61 -2.97 5.09
CA ILE A 73 8.65 -3.90 5.53
C ILE A 73 10.02 -3.47 5.01
N ALA A 74 10.13 -3.10 3.72
CA ALA A 74 11.36 -2.59 3.13
C ALA A 74 11.95 -1.44 3.98
N ARG A 75 11.10 -0.48 4.33
CA ARG A 75 11.51 0.67 5.14
C ARG A 75 11.98 0.27 6.54
N LYS A 76 11.30 -0.68 7.20
CA LYS A 76 11.71 -1.20 8.52
C LYS A 76 13.11 -1.83 8.49
N VAL A 77 13.52 -2.37 7.35
CA VAL A 77 14.85 -2.98 7.15
C VAL A 77 15.87 -2.03 6.53
N GLY A 78 15.58 -0.72 6.52
CA GLY A 78 16.48 0.30 5.97
C GLY A 78 16.58 0.32 4.45
N GLN A 79 15.66 -0.35 3.73
CA GLN A 79 15.59 -0.33 2.27
C GLN A 79 14.48 0.61 1.82
N PHE A 80 14.85 1.62 1.03
CA PHE A 80 13.92 2.63 0.54
C PHE A 80 13.57 2.33 -0.92
N LEU A 81 12.50 1.57 -1.12
CA LEU A 81 11.91 1.36 -2.44
C LEU A 81 10.91 2.47 -2.77
N SER A 82 10.91 2.89 -4.02
CA SER A 82 9.85 3.72 -4.59
C SER A 82 8.61 2.89 -4.90
N LEU A 83 7.46 3.56 -4.98
CA LEU A 83 6.21 2.94 -5.43
C LEU A 83 6.33 2.32 -6.84
N SER A 84 7.14 2.94 -7.73
CA SER A 84 7.38 2.40 -9.08
C SER A 84 8.07 1.04 -9.03
N GLU A 85 9.17 0.94 -8.28
CA GLU A 85 9.90 -0.32 -8.11
C GLU A 85 9.04 -1.39 -7.46
N ALA A 86 8.17 -0.98 -6.52
CA ALA A 86 7.22 -1.88 -5.90
C ALA A 86 6.22 -2.45 -6.93
N ILE A 87 5.61 -1.57 -7.73
CA ILE A 87 4.67 -1.97 -8.80
C ILE A 87 5.35 -2.89 -9.81
N ASP A 88 6.58 -2.59 -10.23
CA ASP A 88 7.29 -3.40 -11.22
C ASP A 88 7.68 -4.77 -10.68
N THR A 89 7.94 -4.88 -9.38
CA THR A 89 8.21 -6.15 -8.71
C THR A 89 6.93 -6.98 -8.57
N ASP A 90 5.80 -6.36 -8.20
CA ASP A 90 4.52 -7.06 -8.12
C ASP A 90 4.07 -7.60 -9.49
N LYS A 91 4.25 -6.81 -10.56
CA LYS A 91 4.00 -7.25 -11.94
C LYS A 91 4.81 -8.47 -12.37
N LYS A 92 5.97 -8.72 -11.74
CA LYS A 92 6.77 -9.93 -11.96
C LYS A 92 6.24 -11.15 -11.20
N GLY A 93 5.12 -11.01 -10.49
CA GLY A 93 4.53 -12.07 -9.66
C GLY A 93 5.28 -12.30 -8.35
N ILE A 94 6.12 -11.34 -7.92
CA ILE A 94 6.88 -11.47 -6.68
C ILE A 94 5.99 -11.04 -5.50
N ASP A 95 5.80 -11.98 -4.57
CA ASP A 95 5.18 -11.72 -3.28
C ASP A 95 6.16 -10.92 -2.40
N PHE A 96 5.79 -9.67 -2.11
CA PHE A 96 6.65 -8.73 -1.40
C PHE A 96 6.92 -9.17 0.04
N ILE A 97 5.92 -9.77 0.68
CA ILE A 97 6.01 -10.25 2.05
C ILE A 97 7.09 -11.33 2.08
N LYS A 98 7.00 -12.33 1.19
CA LYS A 98 8.00 -13.40 1.11
C LYS A 98 9.39 -12.89 0.74
N TYR A 99 9.47 -11.97 -0.23
CA TYR A 99 10.76 -11.42 -0.67
C TYR A 99 11.52 -10.75 0.48
N PHE A 100 10.83 -9.92 1.26
CA PHE A 100 11.46 -9.20 2.36
C PHE A 100 11.62 -10.03 3.64
N GLU A 101 10.68 -10.92 3.96
CA GLU A 101 10.82 -11.84 5.09
C GLU A 101 12.03 -12.76 4.92
N ASN A 102 12.29 -13.25 3.70
CA ASN A 102 13.48 -14.04 3.43
C ASN A 102 14.77 -13.23 3.61
N LYS A 103 14.76 -11.95 3.20
CA LYS A 103 15.89 -11.04 3.36
C LYS A 103 16.15 -10.66 4.83
N LEU A 104 15.08 -10.57 5.64
CA LEU A 104 15.15 -10.41 7.09
C LEU A 104 15.79 -11.62 7.77
N LYS A 105 15.35 -12.83 7.40
CA LYS A 105 15.86 -14.08 7.97
C LYS A 105 17.34 -14.30 7.63
N THR A 106 17.78 -13.96 6.41
CA THR A 106 19.19 -14.12 6.02
C THR A 106 20.09 -13.02 6.57
N GLY A 107 19.56 -11.82 6.83
CA GLY A 107 20.32 -10.72 7.45
C GLY A 107 20.59 -10.88 8.96
N HIS A 108 19.85 -11.74 9.66
CA HIS A 108 20.06 -12.03 11.09
C HIS A 108 21.06 -13.17 11.37
N ASN A 109 21.52 -13.91 10.36
CA ASN A 109 22.52 -14.97 10.52
C ASN A 109 23.98 -14.48 10.41
N ASN A 110 24.20 -13.17 10.32
CA ASN A 110 25.53 -12.55 10.19
C ASN A 110 25.87 -11.60 11.35
N LEU A 111 25.28 -11.81 12.53
CA LEU A 111 25.67 -11.19 13.80
C LEU A 111 26.02 -12.30 14.80
#